data_AF-V4Q2E3-F1
#
_entry.id   AF-V4Q2E3-F1
#
_cell.length_a   1.000
_cell.length_b   1.000
_cell.length_c   1.000
_cell.angle_alpha   90.00
_cell.angle_beta   90.00
_cell.angle_gamma   90.00
#
_symmetry.space_group_name_H-M   'P 1'
#
loop_
_entity.id
_entity.type
_entity.pdbx_description
1 polymer ?
#
loop_
_entity_poly.entity_id
_entity_poly.type
_entity_poly.pdbx_seq_one_letter_code
_entity_poly.pdbx_strand_id
1 'polypeptide(L)'
;MIITAIGVSAINNTDSYYTMRDIANLSRDLMEISYLAILTSVLSYSREAESQADAWGLLYTREAGYITGDSYEVWQSQLDEDQHSDFEARRNSGGIFDMFATHPMNELRIIALREQDRAMNGGTASTRSAQDAKAARRAYRDHIRPFLSSWLEDDLKLRDYGSTLYVVDRLLIDNDDAGVLNYYKGEAYRRRAKGDDLNQALAAYRTAVGYPDAPKQTYRQIGEIHRRNGDTPQAIEAFELYVAGAPDAEDAWLIQDQIDTLKTSSGNEQPAATTGEADTRGL
;
A
#
# COMPACT_ATOMS: atom_id res chain seq x y z
N MET A 1 27.19 46.44 -10.40
CA MET A 1 28.33 46.61 -9.48
C MET A 1 29.04 45.26 -9.41
N ILE A 2 30.00 45.00 -10.30
CA ILE A 2 31.46 45.11 -10.09
C ILE A 2 31.88 44.57 -8.73
N ILE A 3 32.38 43.34 -8.70
CA ILE A 3 33.29 42.87 -7.65
C ILE A 3 34.58 42.41 -8.35
N THR A 4 35.46 43.40 -8.46
CA THR A 4 36.93 43.37 -8.37
C THR A 4 37.73 42.29 -9.11
N ALA A 5 38.48 42.77 -10.11
CA ALA A 5 39.71 42.20 -10.62
C ALA A 5 40.72 41.93 -9.47
N ILE A 6 41.23 40.71 -9.40
CA ILE A 6 42.47 40.42 -8.67
C ILE A 6 43.61 40.56 -9.68
N GLY A 7 44.35 41.66 -9.51
CA GLY A 7 45.53 41.98 -10.31
C GLY A 7 46.65 40.98 -10.07
N VAL A 8 47.26 40.53 -11.17
CA VAL A 8 48.52 39.79 -11.17
C VAL A 8 49.65 40.77 -10.86
N SER A 9 50.20 40.72 -9.64
CA SER A 9 51.51 41.31 -9.34
C SER A 9 52.51 40.20 -9.09
N ALA A 10 53.35 39.92 -10.09
CA ALA A 10 54.50 39.05 -9.95
C ALA A 10 55.59 39.79 -9.15
N ILE A 11 56.00 39.23 -8.00
CA ILE A 11 57.24 39.61 -7.31
C ILE A 11 58.08 38.34 -7.14
N ASN A 12 59.27 38.38 -7.71
CA ASN A 12 60.25 37.29 -7.76
C ASN A 12 60.84 37.01 -6.37
N ASN A 13 60.56 35.83 -5.79
CA ASN A 13 61.55 34.90 -5.22
C ASN A 13 60.87 33.67 -4.60
N THR A 14 61.29 32.49 -5.06
CA THR A 14 61.32 31.16 -4.42
C THR A 14 60.22 30.82 -3.40
N ASP A 15 59.12 30.22 -3.88
CA ASP A 15 58.51 28.98 -3.36
C ASP A 15 57.24 28.67 -4.16
N SER A 16 57.46 28.22 -5.39
CA SER A 16 56.47 27.97 -6.46
C SER A 16 55.44 26.87 -6.15
N TYR A 17 55.57 26.19 -5.01
CA TYR A 17 54.78 25.01 -4.68
C TYR A 17 53.55 25.35 -3.81
N TYR A 18 53.64 26.36 -2.94
CA TYR A 18 52.53 26.76 -2.06
C TYR A 18 51.48 27.60 -2.79
N THR A 19 51.90 28.56 -3.62
CA THR A 19 50.99 29.41 -4.40
C THR A 19 50.22 28.64 -5.48
N MET A 20 50.82 27.62 -6.12
CA MET A 20 50.09 26.73 -7.03
C MET A 20 49.07 25.85 -6.31
N ARG A 21 49.36 25.43 -5.07
CA ARG A 21 48.45 24.59 -4.28
C ARG A 21 47.26 25.40 -3.76
N ASP A 22 47.48 26.65 -3.39
CA ASP A 22 46.41 27.57 -2.99
C ASP A 22 45.51 27.98 -4.17
N ILE A 23 46.07 28.22 -5.36
CA ILE A 23 45.29 28.47 -6.58
C ILE A 23 44.53 27.20 -7.03
N ALA A 24 45.14 26.02 -6.90
CA ALA A 24 44.48 24.75 -7.19
C ALA A 24 43.34 24.45 -6.19
N ASN A 25 43.50 24.76 -4.91
CA ASN A 25 42.44 24.63 -3.90
C ASN A 25 41.34 25.68 -4.13
N LEU A 26 41.69 26.94 -4.39
CA LEU A 26 40.72 28.00 -4.67
C LEU A 26 39.90 27.72 -5.94
N SER A 27 40.53 27.19 -7.00
CA SER A 27 39.82 26.77 -8.22
C SER A 27 38.95 25.54 -7.99
N ARG A 28 39.35 24.61 -7.12
CA ARG A 28 38.53 23.47 -6.71
C ARG A 28 37.32 23.92 -5.91
N ASP A 29 37.50 24.81 -4.94
CA ASP A 29 36.44 25.38 -4.10
C ASP A 29 35.47 26.24 -4.94
N LEU A 30 35.99 27.03 -5.90
CA LEU A 30 35.16 27.76 -6.87
C LEU A 30 34.39 26.83 -7.80
N MET A 31 34.99 25.73 -8.24
CA MET A 31 34.28 24.71 -9.02
C MET A 31 33.20 24.01 -8.21
N GLU A 32 33.44 23.71 -6.93
CA GLU A 32 32.47 23.10 -6.02
C GLU A 32 31.30 24.05 -5.72
N ILE A 33 31.56 25.35 -5.47
CA ILE A 33 30.51 26.36 -5.29
C ILE A 33 29.70 26.56 -6.57
N SER A 34 30.37 26.58 -7.73
CA SER A 34 29.69 26.72 -9.03
C SER A 34 28.83 25.50 -9.34
N TYR A 35 29.33 24.30 -9.06
CA TYR A 35 28.58 23.06 -9.22
C TYR A 35 27.37 23.01 -8.27
N LEU A 36 27.54 23.42 -7.01
CA LEU A 36 26.45 23.53 -6.05
C LEU A 36 25.42 24.58 -6.47
N ALA A 37 25.84 25.72 -7.03
CA ALA A 37 24.97 26.78 -7.56
C ALA A 37 24.18 26.33 -8.80
N ILE A 38 24.80 25.54 -9.68
CA ILE A 38 24.12 24.94 -10.84
C ILE A 38 23.11 23.90 -10.36
N LEU A 39 23.49 23.02 -9.42
CA LEU A 39 22.57 22.06 -8.83
C LEU A 39 21.42 22.74 -8.09
N THR A 40 21.67 23.81 -7.33
CA THR A 40 20.59 24.56 -6.64
C THR A 40 19.70 25.32 -7.60
N SER A 41 20.21 25.83 -8.72
CA SER A 41 19.39 26.52 -9.73
C SER A 41 18.54 25.56 -10.58
N VAL A 42 19.05 24.37 -10.92
CA VAL A 42 18.25 23.27 -11.49
C VAL A 42 17.22 22.77 -10.45
N LEU A 43 17.67 22.64 -9.20
CA LEU A 43 16.92 22.52 -7.95
C LEU A 43 15.66 23.39 -7.89
N SER A 44 15.89 24.70 -7.92
CA SER A 44 14.84 25.71 -7.82
C SER A 44 13.98 25.68 -9.07
N TYR A 45 14.57 25.71 -10.26
CA TYR A 45 13.83 25.71 -11.53
C TYR A 45 12.86 24.54 -11.61
N SER A 46 13.25 23.35 -11.16
CA SER A 46 12.36 22.19 -11.07
C SER A 46 11.18 22.45 -10.12
N ARG A 47 11.42 22.98 -8.91
CA ARG A 47 10.33 23.32 -7.97
C ARG A 47 9.40 24.42 -8.50
N GLU A 48 9.97 25.45 -9.13
CA GLU A 48 9.18 26.51 -9.76
C GLU A 48 8.39 25.99 -10.98
N ALA A 49 8.94 25.03 -11.72
CA ALA A 49 8.26 24.36 -12.83
C ALA A 49 7.12 23.46 -12.32
N GLU A 50 7.32 22.67 -11.26
CA GLU A 50 6.25 21.88 -10.61
C GLU A 50 5.13 22.79 -10.14
N SER A 51 5.46 23.90 -9.48
CA SER A 51 4.47 24.86 -8.98
C SER A 51 3.66 25.50 -10.11
N GLN A 52 4.32 25.82 -11.24
CA GLN A 52 3.63 26.31 -12.43
C GLN A 52 2.77 25.24 -13.09
N ALA A 53 3.27 24.00 -13.19
CA ALA A 53 2.55 22.87 -13.77
C ALA A 53 1.28 22.57 -12.96
N ASP A 54 1.37 22.57 -11.63
CA ASP A 54 0.23 22.46 -10.72
C ASP A 54 -0.78 23.57 -10.94
N ALA A 55 -0.30 24.82 -11.02
CA ALA A 55 -1.19 25.95 -11.17
C ALA A 55 -1.98 25.91 -12.49
N TRP A 56 -1.32 25.57 -13.60
CA TRP A 56 -1.97 25.38 -14.89
C TRP A 56 -2.85 24.14 -14.90
N GLY A 57 -2.40 23.03 -14.31
CA GLY A 57 -3.17 21.79 -14.20
C GLY A 57 -4.49 22.00 -13.47
N LEU A 58 -4.48 22.78 -12.38
CA LEU A 58 -5.69 23.11 -11.63
C LEU A 58 -6.65 24.00 -12.44
N LEU A 59 -6.12 24.96 -13.21
CA LEU A 59 -6.93 25.78 -14.13
C LEU A 59 -7.61 24.92 -15.20
N TYR A 60 -6.88 24.00 -15.81
CA TYR A 60 -7.45 23.09 -16.82
C TYR A 60 -8.46 22.12 -16.21
N THR A 61 -8.21 21.63 -14.99
CA THR A 61 -9.16 20.80 -14.23
C THR A 61 -10.49 21.54 -14.06
N ARG A 62 -10.44 22.81 -13.66
CA ARG A 62 -11.62 23.67 -13.52
C ARG A 62 -12.34 23.89 -14.85
N GLU A 63 -11.61 24.27 -15.90
CA GLU A 63 -12.19 24.57 -17.22
C GLU A 63 -12.87 23.35 -17.85
N ALA A 64 -12.31 22.16 -17.62
CA ALA A 64 -12.91 20.90 -18.05
C ALA A 64 -14.11 20.45 -17.18
N GLY A 65 -14.46 21.20 -16.12
CA GLY A 65 -15.59 20.91 -15.24
C GLY A 65 -15.32 19.81 -14.21
N TYR A 66 -14.06 19.45 -13.98
CA TYR A 66 -13.68 18.54 -12.90
C TYR A 66 -13.64 19.26 -11.55
N ILE A 67 -13.71 18.46 -10.47
CA ILE A 67 -13.58 18.96 -9.10
C ILE A 67 -12.11 19.25 -8.82
N THR A 68 -11.78 20.51 -8.61
CA THR A 68 -10.40 20.98 -8.39
C THR A 68 -9.82 20.48 -7.05
N GLY A 69 -10.65 20.14 -6.06
CA GLY A 69 -10.18 19.56 -4.81
C GLY A 69 -9.56 18.17 -4.99
N ASP A 70 -10.00 17.40 -5.99
CA ASP A 70 -9.46 16.07 -6.28
C ASP A 70 -7.96 16.13 -6.64
N SER A 71 -7.49 17.27 -7.17
CA SER A 71 -6.10 17.48 -7.60
C SER A 71 -5.09 17.35 -6.47
N TYR A 72 -5.47 17.66 -5.22
CA TYR A 72 -4.61 17.41 -4.05
C TYR A 72 -4.99 16.13 -3.28
N GLU A 73 -6.21 15.63 -3.43
CA GLU A 73 -6.65 14.39 -2.76
C GLU A 73 -5.91 13.15 -3.27
N VAL A 74 -5.58 13.09 -4.56
CA VAL A 74 -4.78 11.99 -5.11
C VAL A 74 -3.39 11.91 -4.46
N TRP A 75 -2.78 13.07 -4.22
CA TRP A 75 -1.47 13.19 -3.58
C TRP A 75 -1.53 12.89 -2.08
N GLN A 76 -2.56 13.37 -1.40
CA GLN A 76 -2.81 13.02 -0.01
C GLN A 76 -2.99 11.50 0.13
N SER A 77 -3.75 10.89 -0.77
CA SER A 77 -3.98 9.44 -0.76
C SER A 77 -2.69 8.63 -0.93
N GLN A 78 -1.73 9.12 -1.73
CA GLN A 78 -0.42 8.51 -1.88
C GLN A 78 0.41 8.64 -0.59
N LEU A 79 0.45 9.83 0.02
CA LEU A 79 1.17 10.03 1.28
C LEU A 79 0.61 9.16 2.40
N ASP A 80 -0.72 9.09 2.50
CA ASP A 80 -1.38 8.27 3.50
C ASP A 80 -1.06 6.78 3.28
N GLU A 81 -1.03 6.31 2.03
CA GLU A 81 -0.61 4.95 1.69
C GLU A 81 0.87 4.69 2.08
N ASP A 82 1.77 5.61 1.74
CA ASP A 82 3.19 5.50 2.06
C ASP A 82 3.42 5.47 3.58
N GLN A 83 2.65 6.24 4.37
CA GLN A 83 2.70 6.22 5.84
C GLN A 83 2.31 4.87 6.44
N HIS A 84 1.46 4.10 5.75
CA HIS A 84 1.05 2.76 6.18
C HIS A 84 1.96 1.65 5.66
N SER A 85 2.96 1.98 4.84
CA SER A 85 3.91 0.99 4.32
C SER A 85 4.61 0.22 5.44
N ASP A 86 4.87 -1.07 5.23
CA ASP A 86 5.74 -1.87 6.08
C ASP A 86 7.21 -1.43 5.99
N PHE A 87 7.61 -0.78 4.89
CA PHE A 87 8.97 -0.34 4.64
C PHE A 87 9.24 1.05 5.24
N GLU A 88 10.18 1.12 6.18
CA GLU A 88 10.56 2.39 6.82
C GLU A 88 11.08 3.43 5.82
N ALA A 89 11.86 3.00 4.83
CA ALA A 89 12.35 3.89 3.78
C ALA A 89 11.20 4.55 2.97
N ARG A 90 10.10 3.83 2.75
CA ARG A 90 8.92 4.35 2.04
C ARG A 90 8.15 5.33 2.92
N ARG A 91 7.90 4.98 4.18
CA ARG A 91 7.28 5.89 5.16
C ARG A 91 8.04 7.21 5.30
N ASN A 92 9.38 7.14 5.30
CA ASN A 92 10.25 8.30 5.47
C ASN A 92 10.58 9.03 4.15
N SER A 93 10.05 8.57 3.02
CA SER A 93 10.35 9.16 1.70
C SER A 93 9.68 10.51 1.45
N GLY A 94 8.63 10.83 2.20
CA GLY A 94 7.86 12.07 2.02
C GLY A 94 7.09 12.14 0.69
N GLY A 95 6.71 10.99 0.09
CA GLY A 95 5.98 10.93 -1.18
C GLY A 95 6.88 10.82 -2.42
N ILE A 96 8.17 10.54 -2.23
CA ILE A 96 9.16 10.37 -3.29
C ILE A 96 9.42 8.87 -3.49
N PHE A 97 8.41 8.12 -3.95
CA PHE A 97 8.58 6.70 -4.32
C PHE A 97 8.14 6.42 -5.77
N ASP A 98 8.96 5.64 -6.46
CA ASP A 98 8.73 5.01 -7.77
C ASP A 98 8.27 5.96 -8.91
N MET A 99 6.96 6.02 -9.20
CA MET A 99 6.42 6.73 -10.37
C MET A 99 6.46 8.26 -10.29
N PHE A 100 6.66 8.82 -9.09
CA PHE A 100 6.76 10.27 -8.86
C PHE A 100 8.19 10.74 -8.58
N ALA A 101 9.19 9.88 -8.77
CA ALA A 101 10.60 10.25 -8.55
C ALA A 101 11.07 11.42 -9.43
N THR A 102 10.48 11.60 -10.61
CA THR A 102 10.78 12.70 -11.54
C THR A 102 10.04 14.00 -11.22
N HIS A 103 8.89 13.89 -10.54
CA HIS A 103 8.06 15.01 -10.13
C HIS A 103 7.72 14.84 -8.65
N PRO A 104 8.70 15.02 -7.73
CA PRO A 104 8.53 14.69 -6.34
C PRO A 104 7.33 15.41 -5.74
N MET A 105 6.41 14.62 -5.17
CA MET A 105 5.34 15.17 -4.35
C MET A 105 5.87 15.38 -2.94
N ASN A 106 5.46 16.47 -2.29
CA ASN A 106 5.74 16.71 -0.88
C ASN A 106 4.53 17.39 -0.23
N GLU A 107 4.50 17.42 1.10
CA GLU A 107 3.41 18.03 1.87
C GLU A 107 3.17 19.50 1.50
N LEU A 108 4.22 20.27 1.19
CA LEU A 108 4.10 21.68 0.81
C LEU A 108 3.35 21.86 -0.52
N ARG A 109 3.55 20.96 -1.47
CA ARG A 109 2.85 20.97 -2.77
C ARG A 109 1.35 20.70 -2.59
N ILE A 110 0.98 19.77 -1.70
CA ILE A 110 -0.43 19.51 -1.33
C ILE A 110 -1.06 20.76 -0.68
N ILE A 111 -0.35 21.40 0.24
CA ILE A 111 -0.81 22.64 0.89
C ILE A 111 -1.03 23.74 -0.17
N ALA A 112 -0.08 23.92 -1.08
CA ALA A 112 -0.17 24.93 -2.14
C ALA A 112 -1.37 24.67 -3.07
N LEU A 113 -1.56 23.43 -3.53
CA LEU A 113 -2.71 23.04 -4.36
C LEU A 113 -4.04 23.26 -3.64
N ARG A 114 -4.12 22.94 -2.35
CA ARG A 114 -5.33 23.14 -1.54
C ARG A 114 -5.68 24.62 -1.37
N GLU A 115 -4.69 25.46 -1.12
CA GLU A 115 -4.90 26.92 -1.02
C GLU A 115 -5.30 27.51 -2.37
N GLN A 116 -4.72 27.02 -3.47
CA GLN A 116 -5.09 27.45 -4.81
C GLN A 116 -6.51 27.02 -5.18
N ASP A 117 -6.91 25.79 -4.85
CA ASP A 117 -8.28 25.31 -5.02
C ASP A 117 -9.28 26.22 -4.28
N ARG A 118 -9.00 26.54 -3.01
CA ARG A 118 -9.84 27.47 -2.23
C ARG A 118 -9.91 28.85 -2.87
N ALA A 119 -8.79 29.40 -3.31
CA ALA A 119 -8.76 30.71 -3.97
C ALA A 119 -9.61 30.74 -5.25
N MET A 120 -9.62 29.65 -6.02
CA MET A 120 -10.46 29.53 -7.22
C MET A 120 -11.95 29.42 -6.93
N ASN A 121 -12.31 28.88 -5.76
CA ASN A 121 -13.67 28.52 -5.36
C ASN A 121 -14.19 29.38 -4.20
N GLY A 122 -13.83 30.68 -4.18
CA GLY A 122 -14.42 31.66 -3.26
C GLY A 122 -14.00 31.48 -1.78
N GLY A 123 -12.86 30.86 -1.53
CA GLY A 123 -12.32 30.58 -0.20
C GLY A 123 -12.74 29.23 0.38
N THR A 124 -13.56 28.44 -0.34
CA THR A 124 -13.99 27.11 0.08
C THR A 124 -13.36 26.03 -0.79
N ALA A 125 -13.04 24.87 -0.20
CA ALA A 125 -12.51 23.75 -0.96
C ALA A 125 -13.58 23.18 -1.90
N SER A 126 -13.20 22.91 -3.15
CA SER A 126 -14.07 22.28 -4.13
C SER A 126 -14.22 20.80 -3.79
N THR A 127 -15.41 20.40 -3.36
CA THR A 127 -15.67 19.01 -2.95
C THR A 127 -16.98 18.51 -3.53
N ARG A 128 -17.12 17.20 -3.67
CA ARG A 128 -18.39 16.56 -3.99
C ARG A 128 -19.27 16.47 -2.74
N SER A 129 -20.58 16.48 -2.94
CA SER A 129 -21.48 16.00 -1.87
C SER A 129 -21.14 14.54 -1.52
N ALA A 130 -21.45 14.09 -0.32
CA ALA A 130 -21.18 12.71 0.09
C ALA A 130 -21.86 11.68 -0.84
N GLN A 131 -23.07 12.02 -1.32
CA GLN A 131 -23.81 11.18 -2.26
C GLN A 131 -23.13 11.12 -3.63
N ASP A 132 -22.70 12.27 -4.17
CA ASP A 132 -22.02 12.33 -5.46
C ASP A 132 -20.64 11.67 -5.40
N ALA A 133 -19.92 11.81 -4.28
CA ALA A 133 -18.66 11.13 -4.05
C ALA A 133 -18.81 9.61 -4.07
N LYS A 134 -19.84 9.08 -3.38
CA LYS A 134 -20.16 7.66 -3.40
C LYS A 134 -20.55 7.17 -4.80
N ALA A 135 -21.39 7.93 -5.52
CA ALA A 135 -21.77 7.60 -6.89
C ALA A 135 -20.56 7.58 -7.84
N ALA A 136 -19.66 8.55 -7.73
CA ALA A 136 -18.42 8.61 -8.51
C ALA A 136 -17.49 7.43 -8.21
N ARG A 137 -17.30 7.07 -6.93
CA ARG A 137 -16.52 5.89 -6.54
C ARG A 137 -17.12 4.62 -7.12
N ARG A 138 -18.44 4.42 -7.01
CA ARG A 138 -19.11 3.26 -7.62
C ARG A 138 -18.91 3.20 -9.13
N ALA A 139 -19.10 4.31 -9.83
CA ALA A 139 -18.89 4.37 -11.28
C ALA A 139 -17.45 4.01 -11.66
N TYR A 140 -16.45 4.51 -10.93
CA TYR A 140 -15.05 4.12 -11.12
C TYR A 140 -14.82 2.64 -10.84
N ARG A 141 -15.38 2.12 -9.74
CA ARG A 141 -15.31 0.71 -9.35
C ARG A 141 -15.83 -0.23 -10.42
N ASP A 142 -16.94 0.12 -11.07
CA ASP A 142 -17.53 -0.68 -12.14
C ASP A 142 -16.57 -0.86 -13.34
N HIS A 143 -15.72 0.14 -13.62
CA HIS A 143 -14.75 0.07 -14.72
C HIS A 143 -13.51 -0.75 -14.36
N ILE A 144 -13.06 -0.70 -13.10
CA ILE A 144 -11.85 -1.42 -12.68
C ILE A 144 -12.13 -2.86 -12.21
N ARG A 145 -13.38 -3.22 -11.94
CA ARG A 145 -13.78 -4.54 -11.40
C ARG A 145 -13.15 -5.72 -12.15
N PRO A 146 -13.07 -5.74 -13.50
CA PRO A 146 -12.41 -6.84 -14.23
C PRO A 146 -10.92 -7.02 -13.93
N PHE A 147 -10.24 -5.97 -13.47
CA PHE A 147 -8.79 -5.96 -13.20
C PHE A 147 -8.45 -6.01 -11.71
N LEU A 148 -9.44 -5.76 -10.85
CA LEU A 148 -9.23 -5.58 -9.42
C LEU A 148 -8.49 -6.76 -8.77
N SER A 149 -8.96 -7.98 -9.00
CA SER A 149 -8.36 -9.17 -8.39
C SER A 149 -6.92 -9.37 -8.84
N SER A 150 -6.60 -9.17 -10.13
CA SER A 150 -5.22 -9.25 -10.61
C SER A 150 -4.33 -8.17 -9.98
N TRP A 151 -4.82 -6.94 -9.87
CA TRP A 151 -4.06 -5.85 -9.26
C TRP A 151 -3.83 -6.08 -7.77
N LEU A 152 -4.82 -6.56 -7.02
CA LEU A 152 -4.66 -6.89 -5.60
C LEU A 152 -3.69 -8.08 -5.40
N GLU A 153 -3.71 -9.07 -6.29
CA GLU A 153 -2.72 -10.15 -6.22
C GLU A 153 -1.30 -9.64 -6.53
N ASP A 154 -1.14 -8.73 -7.49
CA ASP A 154 0.15 -8.11 -7.79
C ASP A 154 0.63 -7.20 -6.65
N ASP A 155 -0.28 -6.47 -6.00
CA ASP A 155 0.00 -5.65 -4.83
C ASP A 155 0.52 -6.50 -3.65
N LEU A 156 -0.11 -7.66 -3.40
CA LEU A 156 0.38 -8.62 -2.41
C LEU A 156 1.79 -9.16 -2.73
N LYS A 157 2.21 -9.18 -3.99
CA LYS A 157 3.57 -9.62 -4.38
C LYS A 157 4.63 -8.56 -4.06
N LEU A 158 4.25 -7.29 -3.91
CA LEU A 158 5.14 -6.22 -3.43
C LEU A 158 5.58 -6.46 -1.97
N ARG A 159 4.82 -7.27 -1.22
CA ARG A 159 5.05 -7.61 0.20
C ARG A 159 5.00 -6.39 1.13
N ASP A 160 4.45 -5.29 0.65
CA ASP A 160 4.13 -4.10 1.43
C ASP A 160 2.72 -4.22 2.02
N TYR A 161 2.52 -5.19 2.91
CA TYR A 161 1.18 -5.57 3.34
C TYR A 161 0.48 -4.46 4.14
N GLY A 162 1.24 -3.61 4.85
CA GLY A 162 0.69 -2.41 5.49
C GLY A 162 0.04 -1.43 4.49
N SER A 163 0.72 -1.16 3.37
CA SER A 163 0.19 -0.35 2.26
C SER A 163 -1.03 -1.04 1.62
N THR A 164 -0.94 -2.34 1.32
CA THR A 164 -2.08 -3.12 0.79
C THR A 164 -3.32 -3.02 1.69
N LEU A 165 -3.15 -3.18 3.00
CA LEU A 165 -4.24 -3.11 3.97
C LEU A 165 -4.91 -1.72 3.96
N TYR A 166 -4.13 -0.65 3.88
CA TYR A 166 -4.66 0.71 3.78
C TYR A 166 -5.48 0.91 2.49
N VAL A 167 -4.97 0.45 1.34
CA VAL A 167 -5.69 0.53 0.06
C VAL A 167 -6.99 -0.26 0.12
N VAL A 168 -6.96 -1.49 0.66
CA VAL A 168 -8.16 -2.32 0.80
C VAL A 168 -9.20 -1.68 1.71
N ASP A 169 -8.79 -1.10 2.84
CA ASP A 169 -9.70 -0.40 3.75
C ASP A 169 -10.34 0.84 3.10
N ARG A 170 -9.58 1.60 2.30
CA ARG A 170 -10.11 2.71 1.51
C ARG A 170 -11.15 2.25 0.49
N LEU A 171 -10.92 1.11 -0.16
CA LEU A 171 -11.85 0.52 -1.12
C LEU A 171 -13.13 -0.01 -0.45
N LEU A 172 -13.05 -0.43 0.82
CA LEU A 172 -14.18 -0.96 1.60
C LEU A 172 -15.15 0.10 2.13
N ILE A 173 -14.85 1.40 2.01
CA ILE A 173 -15.66 2.50 2.59
C ILE A 173 -17.15 2.42 2.21
N ASP A 174 -17.46 2.04 0.96
CA ASP A 174 -18.84 1.91 0.47
C ASP A 174 -19.40 0.48 0.51
N ASN A 175 -18.59 -0.47 0.99
CA ASN A 175 -18.89 -1.91 1.04
C ASN A 175 -19.20 -2.56 -0.31
N ASP A 176 -18.67 -2.00 -1.40
CA ASP A 176 -18.71 -2.59 -2.74
C ASP A 176 -17.60 -3.63 -2.92
N ASP A 177 -17.90 -4.74 -3.58
CA ASP A 177 -16.97 -5.86 -3.80
C ASP A 177 -16.38 -6.42 -2.49
N ALA A 178 -17.18 -6.40 -1.43
CA ALA A 178 -16.74 -6.68 -0.07
C ALA A 178 -16.24 -8.13 0.10
N GLY A 179 -16.78 -9.10 -0.65
CA GLY A 179 -16.29 -10.47 -0.62
C GLY A 179 -14.86 -10.57 -1.14
N VAL A 180 -14.60 -9.98 -2.31
CA VAL A 180 -13.25 -9.95 -2.91
C VAL A 180 -12.28 -9.16 -2.03
N LEU A 181 -12.67 -7.96 -1.59
CA LEU A 181 -11.79 -7.09 -0.80
C LEU A 181 -11.42 -7.70 0.55
N ASN A 182 -12.38 -8.32 1.26
CA ASN A 182 -12.07 -8.98 2.53
C ASN A 182 -11.24 -10.26 2.34
N TYR A 183 -11.36 -10.96 1.20
CA TYR A 183 -10.45 -12.05 0.87
C TYR A 183 -9.00 -11.55 0.76
N TYR A 184 -8.76 -10.48 -0.02
CA TYR A 184 -7.41 -9.91 -0.16
C TYR A 184 -6.90 -9.26 1.14
N LYS A 185 -7.78 -8.69 1.97
CA LYS A 185 -7.45 -8.25 3.33
C LYS A 185 -6.93 -9.42 4.19
N GLY A 186 -7.61 -10.56 4.12
CA GLY A 186 -7.19 -11.78 4.81
C GLY A 186 -5.85 -12.30 4.29
N GLU A 187 -5.63 -12.28 2.98
CA GLU A 187 -4.35 -12.68 2.39
C GLU A 187 -3.20 -11.76 2.82
N ALA A 188 -3.43 -10.44 2.88
CA ALA A 188 -2.44 -9.48 3.37
C ALA A 188 -2.01 -9.78 4.82
N TYR A 189 -2.97 -9.97 5.74
CA TYR A 189 -2.66 -10.36 7.11
C TYR A 189 -1.95 -11.71 7.18
N ARG A 190 -2.46 -12.74 6.47
CA ARG A 190 -1.89 -14.09 6.47
C ARG A 190 -0.44 -14.10 5.99
N ARG A 191 -0.12 -13.32 4.94
CA ARG A 191 1.24 -13.22 4.38
C ARG A 191 2.15 -12.31 5.21
N ARG A 192 1.61 -11.32 5.92
CA ARG A 192 2.36 -10.45 6.85
C ARG A 192 2.79 -11.20 8.12
N ALA A 193 1.92 -12.05 8.66
CA ALA A 193 2.21 -12.99 9.75
C ALA A 193 2.86 -12.36 11.00
N LYS A 194 2.42 -11.17 11.41
CA LYS A 194 2.89 -10.47 12.63
C LYS A 194 1.82 -10.50 13.72
N GLY A 195 2.22 -10.74 14.98
CA GLY A 195 1.32 -10.59 16.13
C GLY A 195 0.00 -11.35 15.98
N ASP A 196 -1.12 -10.63 15.99
CA ASP A 196 -2.49 -11.15 15.89
C ASP A 196 -2.98 -11.36 14.43
N ASP A 197 -2.11 -11.21 13.43
CA ASP A 197 -2.49 -11.24 12.01
C ASP A 197 -3.21 -12.53 11.60
N LEU A 198 -2.92 -13.67 12.22
CA LEU A 198 -3.62 -14.91 11.90
C LEU A 198 -5.12 -14.84 12.26
N ASN A 199 -5.46 -14.23 13.40
CA ASN A 199 -6.84 -14.02 13.82
C ASN A 199 -7.52 -12.94 12.96
N GLN A 200 -6.79 -11.87 12.62
CA GLN A 200 -7.27 -10.84 11.70
C GLN A 200 -7.56 -11.42 10.31
N ALA A 201 -6.70 -12.30 9.81
CA ALA A 201 -6.90 -13.01 8.54
C ALA A 201 -8.17 -13.86 8.59
N LEU A 202 -8.36 -14.64 9.65
CA LEU A 202 -9.57 -15.46 9.83
C LEU A 202 -10.84 -14.60 9.90
N ALA A 203 -10.80 -13.48 10.62
CA ALA A 203 -11.92 -12.55 10.72
C ALA A 203 -12.27 -11.92 9.35
N ALA A 204 -11.25 -11.54 8.57
CA ALA A 204 -11.43 -11.01 7.22
C ALA A 204 -12.02 -12.09 6.29
N TYR A 205 -11.50 -13.32 6.29
CA TYR A 205 -12.06 -14.41 5.48
C TYR A 205 -13.51 -14.75 5.86
N ARG A 206 -13.85 -14.75 7.15
CA ARG A 206 -15.24 -14.94 7.62
C ARG A 206 -16.15 -13.83 7.14
N THR A 207 -15.66 -12.59 7.14
CA THR A 207 -16.39 -11.46 6.57
C THR A 207 -16.58 -11.64 5.06
N ALA A 208 -15.53 -12.07 4.35
CA ALA A 208 -15.57 -12.29 2.90
C ALA A 208 -16.67 -13.29 2.51
N VAL A 209 -16.69 -14.48 3.10
CA VAL A 209 -17.69 -15.52 2.76
C VAL A 209 -19.14 -15.14 3.08
N GLY A 210 -19.36 -14.05 3.82
CA GLY A 210 -20.68 -13.45 4.00
C GLY A 210 -21.23 -12.75 2.75
N TYR A 211 -20.40 -12.53 1.73
CA TYR A 211 -20.77 -11.85 0.49
C TYR A 211 -20.75 -12.77 -0.74
N PRO A 212 -21.64 -12.56 -1.73
CA PRO A 212 -21.76 -13.45 -2.90
C PRO A 212 -20.53 -13.47 -3.83
N ASP A 213 -19.75 -12.39 -3.84
CA ASP A 213 -18.58 -12.18 -4.68
C ASP A 213 -17.29 -12.78 -4.09
N ALA A 214 -17.36 -13.43 -2.92
CA ALA A 214 -16.22 -14.04 -2.27
C ALA A 214 -15.58 -15.15 -3.14
N PRO A 215 -14.25 -15.12 -3.37
CA PRO A 215 -13.54 -16.22 -4.01
C PRO A 215 -13.73 -17.53 -3.24
N LYS A 216 -13.97 -18.64 -3.93
CA LYS A 216 -14.17 -19.96 -3.28
C LYS A 216 -12.93 -20.41 -2.50
N GLN A 217 -11.75 -19.99 -2.95
CA GLN A 217 -10.46 -20.16 -2.27
C GLN A 217 -10.45 -19.61 -0.84
N THR A 218 -11.37 -18.72 -0.48
CA THR A 218 -11.53 -18.23 0.90
C THR A 218 -11.78 -19.39 1.88
N TYR A 219 -12.63 -20.37 1.52
CA TYR A 219 -12.90 -21.53 2.37
C TYR A 219 -11.67 -22.39 2.61
N ARG A 220 -10.82 -22.55 1.59
CA ARG A 220 -9.53 -23.23 1.71
C ARG A 220 -8.63 -22.53 2.74
N GLN A 221 -8.55 -21.20 2.72
CA GLN A 221 -7.73 -20.46 3.70
C GLN A 221 -8.29 -20.55 5.12
N ILE A 222 -9.62 -20.49 5.27
CA ILE A 222 -10.29 -20.71 6.57
C ILE A 222 -9.95 -22.10 7.11
N GLY A 223 -10.05 -23.14 6.28
CA GLY A 223 -9.74 -24.52 6.67
C GLY A 223 -8.28 -24.70 7.10
N GLU A 224 -7.34 -24.10 6.37
CA GLU A 224 -5.91 -24.16 6.73
C GLU A 224 -5.62 -23.46 8.06
N ILE A 225 -6.27 -22.33 8.36
CA ILE A 225 -6.13 -21.67 9.66
C ILE A 225 -6.68 -22.54 10.79
N HIS A 226 -7.91 -23.06 10.64
CA HIS A 226 -8.52 -23.94 11.64
C HIS A 226 -7.69 -25.21 11.88
N ARG A 227 -7.17 -25.82 10.81
CA ARG A 227 -6.28 -26.98 10.92
C ARG A 227 -5.02 -26.66 11.70
N ARG A 228 -4.38 -25.51 11.45
CA ARG A 228 -3.19 -25.06 12.19
C ARG A 228 -3.49 -24.81 13.67
N ASN A 229 -4.69 -24.37 13.99
CA ASN A 229 -5.15 -24.14 15.36
C ASN A 229 -5.60 -25.43 16.08
N GLY A 230 -5.71 -26.56 15.37
CA GLY A 230 -6.21 -27.82 15.92
C GLY A 230 -7.75 -27.96 15.91
N ASP A 231 -8.46 -26.99 15.32
CA ASP A 231 -9.92 -26.97 15.20
C ASP A 231 -10.38 -27.91 14.06
N THR A 232 -10.15 -29.21 14.23
CA THR A 232 -10.35 -30.21 13.17
C THR A 232 -11.76 -30.22 12.57
N PRO A 233 -12.86 -30.14 13.36
CA PRO A 233 -14.21 -30.10 12.80
C PRO A 233 -14.43 -28.90 11.86
N GLN A 234 -14.01 -27.70 12.28
CA GLN A 234 -14.13 -26.48 11.50
C GLN A 234 -13.21 -26.48 10.26
N ALA A 235 -12.05 -27.11 10.36
CA ALA A 235 -11.17 -27.30 9.22
C ALA A 235 -11.82 -28.17 8.14
N ILE A 236 -12.40 -29.31 8.53
CA ILE A 236 -13.11 -30.23 7.62
C ILE A 236 -14.28 -29.50 6.95
N GLU A 237 -15.14 -28.83 7.74
CA GLU A 237 -16.30 -28.09 7.21
C GLU A 237 -15.88 -27.07 6.13
N ALA A 238 -14.84 -26.28 6.42
CA ALA A 238 -14.35 -25.29 5.47
C ALA A 238 -13.76 -25.94 4.20
N PHE A 239 -12.99 -27.02 4.34
CA PHE A 239 -12.45 -27.73 3.17
C PHE A 239 -13.54 -28.39 2.31
N GLU A 240 -14.59 -28.95 2.92
CA GLU A 240 -15.73 -29.49 2.19
C GLU A 240 -16.46 -28.41 1.40
N LEU A 241 -16.67 -27.22 1.99
CA LEU A 241 -17.22 -26.06 1.28
C LEU A 241 -16.34 -25.60 0.12
N TYR A 242 -15.02 -25.68 0.24
CA TYR A 242 -14.09 -25.39 -0.85
C TYR A 242 -14.25 -26.37 -2.02
N VAL A 243 -14.15 -27.68 -1.76
CA VAL A 243 -14.21 -28.72 -2.80
C VAL A 243 -15.58 -28.72 -3.48
N ALA A 244 -16.67 -28.52 -2.73
CA ALA A 244 -18.00 -28.40 -3.30
C ALA A 244 -18.17 -27.13 -4.17
N GLY A 245 -17.53 -26.03 -3.78
CA GLY A 245 -17.61 -24.76 -4.49
C GLY A 245 -16.66 -24.62 -5.69
N ALA A 246 -15.58 -25.41 -5.73
CA ALA A 246 -14.56 -25.38 -6.76
C ALA A 246 -14.04 -26.81 -7.08
N PRO A 247 -14.90 -27.71 -7.59
CA PRO A 247 -14.53 -29.11 -7.82
C PRO A 247 -13.43 -29.31 -8.86
N ASP A 248 -13.32 -28.38 -9.81
CA ASP A 248 -12.32 -28.41 -10.88
C ASP A 248 -11.01 -27.66 -10.52
N ALA A 249 -10.86 -27.21 -9.27
CA ALA A 249 -9.61 -26.58 -8.84
C ALA A 249 -8.45 -27.58 -8.90
N GLU A 250 -7.26 -27.13 -9.35
CA GLU A 250 -6.08 -27.98 -9.52
C GLU A 250 -5.66 -28.71 -8.23
N ASP A 251 -5.95 -28.12 -7.07
CA ASP A 251 -5.65 -28.66 -5.75
C ASP A 251 -6.86 -29.31 -5.06
N ALA A 252 -8.02 -29.42 -5.71
CA ALA A 252 -9.23 -30.00 -5.10
C ALA A 252 -8.98 -31.44 -4.59
N TRP A 253 -8.24 -32.25 -5.34
CA TRP A 253 -7.89 -33.61 -4.94
C TRP A 253 -6.99 -33.65 -3.70
N LEU A 254 -6.08 -32.68 -3.55
CA LEU A 254 -5.19 -32.58 -2.40
C LEU A 254 -5.99 -32.18 -1.15
N ILE A 255 -6.92 -31.24 -1.31
CA ILE A 255 -7.81 -30.85 -0.21
C ILE A 255 -8.76 -32.00 0.17
N GLN A 256 -9.21 -32.81 -0.79
CA GLN A 256 -10.00 -34.01 -0.51
C GLN A 256 -9.23 -35.04 0.32
N ASP A 257 -7.98 -35.35 -0.06
CA ASP A 257 -7.10 -36.24 0.72
C ASP A 257 -6.86 -35.72 2.14
N GLN A 258 -6.74 -34.39 2.28
CA GLN A 258 -6.59 -33.74 3.58
C GLN A 258 -7.85 -33.88 4.46
N ILE A 259 -9.06 -33.78 3.87
CA ILE A 259 -10.33 -34.03 4.57
C ILE A 259 -10.35 -35.47 5.11
N ASP A 260 -10.00 -36.45 4.27
CA ASP A 260 -10.05 -37.87 4.61
C ASP A 260 -9.05 -38.23 5.71
N THR A 261 -7.84 -37.65 5.66
CA THR A 261 -6.82 -37.78 6.69
C THR A 261 -7.30 -37.22 8.03
N LEU A 262 -7.89 -36.02 8.04
CA LEU A 262 -8.40 -35.38 9.25
C LEU A 262 -9.54 -36.20 9.87
N LYS A 263 -10.48 -36.70 9.07
CA LYS A 263 -11.59 -37.56 9.54
C LYS A 263 -11.09 -38.86 10.18
N THR A 264 -10.10 -39.50 9.57
CA THR A 264 -9.50 -40.73 10.09
C THR A 264 -8.77 -40.49 11.41
N SER A 265 -8.07 -39.36 11.53
CA SER A 265 -7.31 -38.99 12.72
C SER A 265 -8.24 -38.66 13.90
N SER A 266 -9.33 -37.93 13.66
CA SER A 266 -10.35 -37.65 14.69
C SER A 266 -11.13 -38.89 15.13
N GLY A 267 -11.33 -39.88 14.24
CA GLY A 267 -11.98 -41.14 14.59
C GLY A 267 -11.15 -42.05 15.51
N ASN A 268 -9.82 -41.90 15.50
CA ASN A 268 -8.91 -42.69 16.33
C ASN A 268 -8.70 -42.11 17.75
N GLU A 269 -9.17 -40.89 18.04
CA GLU A 269 -9.03 -40.22 19.35
C GLU A 269 -10.26 -40.40 20.28
N GLN A 270 -11.24 -41.23 19.91
CA GLN A 270 -12.39 -41.51 20.76
C GLN A 270 -11.95 -42.26 22.05
N PRO A 271 -12.35 -41.83 23.26
CA PRO A 271 -11.87 -42.44 24.50
C PRO A 271 -12.24 -43.92 24.54
N ALA A 272 -11.24 -44.76 24.80
CA ALA A 272 -11.44 -46.17 25.13
C ALA A 272 -12.58 -46.28 26.15
N ALA A 273 -13.63 -47.01 25.78
CA ALA A 273 -14.78 -47.26 26.62
C ALA A 273 -14.30 -47.65 28.02
N THR A 274 -14.70 -46.87 29.03
CA THR A 274 -14.51 -47.23 30.43
C THR A 274 -15.34 -48.48 30.71
N THR A 275 -14.76 -49.65 30.50
CA THR A 275 -15.26 -50.91 31.04
C THR A 275 -14.92 -50.95 32.53
N GLY A 276 -15.68 -50.17 33.31
CA GLY A 276 -15.74 -50.27 34.76
C GLY A 276 -16.78 -51.31 35.12
N GLU A 277 -16.33 -52.56 35.16
CA GLU A 277 -17.03 -53.76 35.59
C GLU A 277 -17.71 -53.53 36.95
N ALA A 278 -19.04 -53.70 37.00
CA ALA A 278 -19.79 -53.70 38.25
C ALA A 278 -19.47 -55.00 39.00
N ASP A 279 -18.60 -54.90 40.01
CA ASP A 279 -18.35 -55.99 40.95
C ASP A 279 -19.56 -56.15 41.88
N THR A 280 -20.46 -57.05 41.51
CA THR A 280 -21.50 -57.58 42.40
C THR A 280 -21.01 -58.89 43.02
N ARG A 281 -20.24 -58.80 44.11
CA ARG A 281 -20.07 -59.83 45.16
C ARG A 281 -19.78 -59.04 46.45
N GLY A 282 -20.52 -59.11 47.55
CA GLY A 282 -21.47 -60.05 48.10
C GLY A 282 -21.19 -60.10 49.61
N LEU A 283 -22.23 -59.87 50.42
CA LEU A 283 -22.33 -60.11 51.88
C LEU A 283 -21.47 -59.26 52.83
#